data_AF-A0A3M1IEV9-F1
#
_entry.id   AF-A0A3M1IEV9-F1
#
_cell.length_a   1.000
_cell.length_b   1.000
_cell.length_c   1.000
_cell.angle_alpha   90.00
_cell.angle_beta   90.00
_cell.angle_gamma   90.00
#
_symmetry.space_group_name_H-M   'P 1'
#
loop_
_entity.id
_entity.type
_entity.pdbx_description
1 polymer ?
#
loop_
_entity_poly.entity_id
_entity_poly.type
_entity_poly.pdbx_seq_one_letter_code
_entity_poly.pdbx_strand_id
1 'polypeptide(L)'
;MAHPKRRGRLHFRPRRGAVWGGFRPALLGGWLAWAWIGSAQPAVRLTEIMYHPAGADPAEPGEYLELYNAGSEAVDLAGWRFDRGIDFVFPEGTILEPRGFLLVAKDPAHL
;
A
#
# COMPACT_ATOMS: atom_id res chain seq x y z
N MET A 1 9.25 -34.55 9.82
CA MET A 1 10.30 -33.51 9.77
C MET A 1 9.64 -32.16 9.51
N ALA A 2 9.68 -31.24 10.47
CA ALA A 2 9.00 -29.94 10.37
C ALA A 2 9.96 -28.88 9.79
N HIS A 3 9.57 -28.29 8.66
CA HIS A 3 10.29 -27.15 8.07
C HIS A 3 9.97 -25.85 8.84
N PRO A 4 10.98 -25.10 9.33
CA PRO A 4 10.72 -23.84 10.02
C PRO A 4 10.38 -22.74 9.01
N LYS A 5 9.19 -22.14 9.16
CA LYS A 5 8.77 -20.93 8.41
C LYS A 5 9.67 -19.75 8.79
N ARG A 6 10.52 -19.31 7.87
CA ARG A 6 11.30 -18.08 8.02
C ARG A 6 10.36 -16.88 7.88
N ARG A 7 10.25 -16.06 8.94
CA ARG A 7 9.53 -14.78 8.92
C ARG A 7 10.29 -13.81 8.01
N GLY A 8 9.78 -13.60 6.80
CA GLY A 8 10.25 -12.54 5.91
C GLY A 8 9.91 -11.18 6.51
N ARG A 9 10.94 -10.41 6.85
CA ARG A 9 10.81 -9.00 7.23
C ARG A 9 10.56 -8.21 5.94
N LEU A 10 9.45 -7.46 5.89
CA LEU A 10 9.18 -6.52 4.80
C LEU A 10 10.25 -5.42 4.85
N HIS A 11 10.95 -5.19 3.74
CA HIS A 11 11.91 -4.10 3.58
C HIS A 11 11.31 -3.05 2.65
N PHE A 12 10.74 -1.99 3.22
CA PHE A 12 10.36 -0.79 2.48
C PHE A 12 11.62 0.06 2.24
N ARG A 13 12.00 0.29 0.98
CA ARG A 13 13.11 1.19 0.61
C ARG A 13 12.57 2.37 -0.20
N PRO A 14 12.18 3.49 0.45
CA PRO A 14 11.84 4.70 -0.28
C PRO A 14 13.09 5.30 -0.94
N ARG A 15 12.95 5.84 -2.15
CA ARG A 15 13.99 6.64 -2.80
C ARG A 15 14.29 7.88 -1.95
N ARG A 16 15.58 8.20 -1.82
CA ARG A 16 16.12 9.28 -0.98
C ARG A 16 15.48 10.62 -1.36
N GLY A 17 14.77 11.25 -0.42
CA GLY A 17 14.17 12.58 -0.64
C GLY A 17 13.17 13.05 0.42
N ALA A 18 12.61 12.17 1.26
CA ALA A 18 11.74 12.60 2.36
C ALA A 18 12.59 13.12 3.54
N VAL A 19 12.64 14.44 3.70
CA VAL A 19 13.12 15.08 4.93
C VAL A 19 12.07 14.80 6.01
N TRP A 20 12.30 13.76 6.82
CA TRP A 20 11.52 13.55 8.04
C TRP A 20 11.93 14.63 9.03
N GLY A 21 10.98 15.46 9.47
CA GLY A 21 11.18 16.42 10.55
C GLY A 21 11.63 15.71 11.82
N GLY A 22 12.95 15.68 12.04
CA GLY A 22 13.54 15.17 13.28
C GLY A 22 13.20 16.11 14.42
N PHE A 23 12.34 15.67 15.33
CA PHE A 23 12.12 16.34 16.60
C PHE A 23 13.43 16.26 17.42
N ARG A 24 14.01 17.40 17.76
CA ARG A 24 15.08 17.50 18.78
C ARG A 24 14.40 17.74 20.13
N PRO A 25 14.33 16.77 21.05
CA PRO A 25 13.84 17.08 22.40
C PRO A 25 14.88 17.96 23.08
N ALA A 26 14.51 19.19 23.42
CA ALA A 26 15.19 19.93 24.46
C ALA A 26 14.80 19.26 25.79
N LEU A 27 15.76 18.54 26.36
CA LEU A 27 15.64 18.00 27.71
C LEU A 27 15.45 19.16 28.68
N LEU A 28 14.40 19.12 29.51
CA LEU A 28 14.42 19.49 30.93
C LEU A 28 13.06 19.15 31.56
N GLY A 29 13.02 18.03 32.31
CA GLY A 29 12.13 17.83 33.45
C GLY A 29 10.68 17.39 33.20
N GLY A 30 10.33 16.22 33.71
CA GLY A 30 8.94 15.86 34.04
C GLY A 30 8.44 14.58 33.40
N TRP A 31 8.25 13.55 34.23
CA TRP A 31 7.75 12.23 33.85
C TRP A 31 6.26 12.26 33.44
N LEU A 32 5.89 11.34 32.53
CA LEU A 32 4.57 11.06 31.93
C LEU A 32 4.26 11.72 30.57
N ALA A 33 5.08 11.43 29.55
CA ALA A 33 4.56 11.36 28.18
C ALA A 33 4.34 9.89 27.82
N TRP A 34 3.10 9.40 27.98
CA TRP A 34 2.64 8.28 27.15
C TRP A 34 2.51 8.85 25.74
N ALA A 35 3.64 8.97 25.04
CA ALA A 35 3.62 9.27 23.63
C ALA A 35 2.89 8.10 22.99
N TRP A 36 1.63 8.33 22.62
CA TRP A 36 0.95 7.51 21.64
C TRP A 36 1.90 7.50 20.44
N ILE A 37 2.59 6.38 20.24
CA ILE A 37 3.24 6.11 18.99
C ILE A 37 2.08 5.99 18.02
N GLY A 38 1.72 7.12 17.40
CA GLY A 38 0.89 7.11 16.21
C GLY A 38 1.65 6.26 15.22
N SER A 39 1.23 5.00 15.06
CA SER A 39 1.77 4.17 14.00
C SER A 39 1.41 4.91 12.72
N ALA A 40 2.41 5.44 12.01
CA ALA A 40 2.22 5.93 10.66
C ALA A 40 1.69 4.73 9.85
N GLN A 41 0.39 4.68 9.64
CA GLN A 41 -0.23 3.64 8.82
C GLN A 41 0.26 3.85 7.38
N PRO A 42 0.52 2.78 6.62
CA PRO A 42 0.87 2.94 5.21
C PRO A 42 -0.25 3.70 4.49
N ALA A 43 0.15 4.69 3.70
CA ALA A 43 -0.77 5.52 2.93
C ALA A 43 -1.54 4.65 1.93
N VAL A 44 -0.84 3.83 1.14
CA VAL A 44 -1.46 2.92 0.17
C VAL A 44 -1.76 1.57 0.81
N ARG A 45 -2.98 1.08 0.62
CA ARG A 45 -3.50 -0.19 1.16
C ARG A 45 -4.11 -1.00 0.04
N LEU A 46 -3.92 -2.31 0.08
CA LEU A 46 -4.74 -3.25 -0.68
C LEU A 46 -6.04 -3.44 0.10
N THR A 47 -7.16 -2.97 -0.45
CA THR A 47 -8.47 -2.99 0.22
C THR A 47 -9.35 -4.14 -0.24
N GLU A 48 -9.24 -4.55 -1.50
CA GLU A 48 -10.04 -5.62 -2.06
C GLU A 48 -9.23 -6.56 -2.96
N ILE A 49 -9.63 -7.83 -2.94
CA ILE A 49 -9.18 -8.88 -3.86
C ILE A 49 -10.45 -9.50 -4.44
N MET A 50 -10.84 -9.09 -5.64
CA MET A 50 -11.92 -9.72 -6.39
C MET A 50 -11.35 -10.87 -7.20
N TYR A 51 -11.58 -12.10 -6.73
CA TYR A 51 -11.08 -13.32 -7.33
C TYR A 51 -12.22 -14.29 -7.58
N HIS A 52 -12.22 -14.91 -8.76
CA HIS A 52 -13.28 -15.85 -9.17
C HIS A 52 -14.70 -15.28 -8.95
N PRO A 53 -15.05 -14.13 -9.54
CA PRO A 53 -16.45 -13.68 -9.54
C PRO A 53 -17.34 -14.80 -10.10
N ALA A 54 -18.51 -15.00 -9.50
CA ALA A 54 -19.42 -16.08 -9.90
C ALA A 54 -19.91 -15.82 -11.34
N GLY A 55 -19.34 -16.55 -12.30
CA GLY A 55 -19.55 -16.30 -13.72
C GLY A 55 -20.92 -16.74 -14.23
N ALA A 56 -21.74 -15.76 -14.60
CA ALA A 56 -22.70 -15.82 -15.72
C ALA A 56 -23.19 -14.42 -16.13
N ASP A 57 -23.14 -13.42 -15.23
CA ASP A 57 -23.60 -12.06 -15.51
C ASP A 57 -22.45 -11.20 -16.06
N PRO A 58 -22.54 -10.69 -17.31
CA PRO A 58 -21.60 -9.71 -17.85
C PRO A 58 -21.56 -8.38 -17.09
N ALA A 59 -22.53 -8.13 -16.20
CA ALA A 59 -22.57 -6.95 -15.35
C ALA A 59 -21.69 -7.06 -14.10
N GLU A 60 -21.21 -8.25 -13.74
CA GLU A 60 -20.26 -8.41 -12.63
C GLU A 60 -18.84 -8.06 -13.10
N PRO A 61 -18.12 -7.19 -12.38
CA PRO A 61 -16.76 -6.83 -12.75
C PRO A 61 -15.84 -8.05 -12.71
N GLY A 62 -14.86 -8.07 -13.62
CA GLY A 62 -13.85 -9.11 -13.70
C GLY A 62 -12.91 -9.14 -12.48
N GLU A 63 -11.88 -9.99 -12.55
CA GLU A 63 -10.91 -10.11 -11.45
C GLU A 63 -10.04 -8.85 -11.31
N TYR A 64 -9.92 -8.32 -10.09
CA TYR A 64 -9.08 -7.17 -9.80
C TYR A 64 -8.52 -7.15 -8.38
N LEU A 65 -7.50 -6.32 -8.20
CA LEU A 65 -7.00 -5.86 -6.90
C LEU A 65 -7.33 -4.37 -6.74
N GLU A 66 -7.85 -3.98 -5.59
CA GLU A 66 -8.10 -2.56 -5.28
C GLU A 66 -7.03 -1.99 -4.35
N LEU A 67 -6.42 -0.88 -4.78
CA LEU A 67 -5.56 -0.05 -3.95
C LEU A 67 -6.29 1.22 -3.52
N TYR A 68 -6.15 1.55 -2.24
CA TYR A 68 -6.69 2.78 -1.65
C TYR A 68 -5.58 3.60 -1.00
N ASN A 69 -5.51 4.89 -1.32
CA ASN A 69 -4.64 5.82 -0.61
C ASN A 69 -5.40 6.45 0.58
N ALA A 70 -5.19 5.89 1.77
CA ALA A 70 -5.73 6.40 3.03
C ALA A 70 -5.02 7.66 3.54
N GLY A 71 -3.93 8.08 2.91
CA GLY A 71 -3.16 9.27 3.27
C GLY A 71 -3.79 10.59 2.82
N SER A 72 -3.12 11.69 3.17
CA SER A 72 -3.49 13.07 2.81
C SER A 72 -2.69 13.63 1.63
N GLU A 73 -1.76 12.86 1.07
CA GLU A 73 -0.87 13.27 -0.03
C GLU A 73 -0.96 12.26 -1.19
N ALA A 74 -0.74 12.75 -2.40
CA ALA A 74 -0.66 11.89 -3.59
C ALA A 74 0.56 10.97 -3.50
N VAL A 75 0.44 9.74 -3.99
CA VAL A 75 1.53 8.76 -4.00
C VAL A 75 1.86 8.39 -5.45
N ASP A 76 3.12 8.59 -5.83
CA ASP A 76 3.67 8.09 -7.08
C ASP A 76 3.95 6.58 -6.95
N LEU A 77 3.20 5.80 -7.74
CA LEU A 77 3.31 4.34 -7.79
C LEU A 77 4.27 3.86 -8.88
N ALA A 78 4.86 4.75 -9.69
CA ALA A 78 5.72 4.35 -10.80
C ALA A 78 6.81 3.34 -10.36
N GLY A 79 6.87 2.21 -11.07
CA GLY A 79 7.83 1.13 -10.80
C GLY A 79 7.55 0.32 -9.53
N TRP A 80 6.48 0.60 -8.79
CA TRP A 80 6.01 -0.31 -7.75
C TRP A 80 5.63 -1.65 -8.38
N ARG A 81 5.74 -2.72 -7.61
CA ARG A 81 5.36 -4.07 -8.03
C ARG A 81 4.89 -4.90 -6.85
N PHE A 82 4.10 -5.91 -7.14
CA PHE A 82 3.79 -6.94 -6.16
C PHE A 82 4.99 -7.87 -6.03
N ASP A 83 5.38 -8.20 -4.79
CA ASP A 83 6.48 -9.14 -4.56
C ASP A 83 6.09 -10.59 -4.86
N ARG A 84 4.79 -10.91 -4.78
CA ARG A 84 4.20 -12.23 -5.02
C ARG A 84 2.75 -12.09 -5.49
N GLY A 85 2.19 -13.18 -6.02
CA GLY A 85 0.78 -13.26 -6.43
C GLY A 85 0.62 -12.97 -7.91
N ILE A 86 0.80 -11.71 -8.31
CA ILE A 86 0.74 -11.28 -9.72
C ILE A 86 2.05 -10.64 -10.15
N ASP A 87 2.34 -10.72 -11.45
CA ASP A 87 3.45 -10.00 -12.08
C ASP A 87 2.91 -8.74 -12.75
N PHE A 88 2.98 -7.63 -12.01
CA PHE A 88 2.51 -6.33 -12.47
C PHE A 88 3.45 -5.24 -11.94
N VAL A 89 3.88 -4.37 -12.85
CA VAL A 89 4.68 -3.18 -12.54
C VAL A 89 3.87 -1.97 -12.94
N PHE A 90 3.67 -1.04 -12.00
CA PHE A 90 2.94 0.19 -12.28
C PHE A 90 3.72 1.06 -13.28
N PRO A 91 3.07 1.52 -14.37
CA PRO A 91 3.73 2.32 -15.38
C PRO A 91 4.13 3.70 -14.84
N GLU A 92 5.09 4.33 -15.52
CA GLU A 92 5.48 5.72 -15.24
C GLU A 92 4.28 6.66 -15.29
N GLY A 93 4.25 7.64 -14.38
CA GLY A 93 3.15 8.59 -14.26
C GLY A 93 1.90 8.06 -13.54
N THR A 94 1.95 6.86 -12.94
CA THR A 94 0.83 6.36 -12.13
C THR A 94 0.80 7.07 -10.79
N ILE A 95 -0.09 8.06 -10.64
CA ILE A 95 -0.30 8.79 -9.39
C ILE A 95 -1.60 8.35 -8.75
N LEU A 96 -1.53 7.94 -7.48
CA LEU A 96 -2.69 7.64 -6.65
C LEU A 96 -2.98 8.82 -5.71
N GLU A 97 -3.99 9.61 -6.06
CA GLU A 97 -4.42 10.80 -5.32
C GLU A 97 -4.84 10.48 -3.88
N PRO A 98 -4.77 11.47 -2.95
CA PRO A 98 -5.26 11.30 -1.59
C PRO A 98 -6.71 10.83 -1.58
N ARG A 99 -7.02 9.83 -0.74
CA ARG A 99 -8.37 9.26 -0.64
C ARG A 99 -8.87 8.65 -1.96
N GLY A 100 -7.99 8.44 -2.94
CA GLY A 100 -8.29 7.85 -4.24
C GLY A 100 -8.19 6.33 -4.23
N PHE A 101 -8.82 5.72 -5.23
CA PHE A 101 -8.83 4.29 -5.50
C PHE A 101 -8.19 4.01 -6.86
N LEU A 102 -7.53 2.86 -6.98
CA LEU A 102 -6.99 2.36 -8.24
C LEU A 102 -7.20 0.85 -8.32
N LEU A 103 -7.68 0.38 -9.47
CA LEU A 103 -7.84 -1.04 -9.75
C LEU A 103 -6.69 -1.56 -10.61
N VAL A 104 -6.12 -2.69 -10.20
CA VAL A 104 -5.27 -3.53 -11.06
C VAL A 104 -6.14 -4.69 -11.53
N ALA A 105 -6.73 -4.54 -12.71
CA ALA A 105 -7.61 -5.55 -13.30
C ALA A 105 -6.85 -6.50 -14.23
N LYS A 106 -7.29 -7.76 -14.23
CA LYS A 106 -6.81 -8.76 -15.17
C LYS A 106 -7.22 -8.44 -16.61
N ASP A 107 -8.43 -7.93 -16.79
CA ASP A 107 -8.94 -7.42 -18.06
C ASP A 107 -9.65 -6.07 -17.81
N PRO A 108 -8.98 -4.93 -18.08
CA PRO A 108 -9.56 -3.61 -17.88
C PRO A 108 -10.79 -3.31 -18.75
N ALA A 109 -11.00 -4.06 -19.85
CA ALA A 109 -12.18 -3.90 -20.69
C ALA A 109 -13.45 -4.52 -20.07
N HIS A 110 -13.29 -5.25 -18.97
CA HIS A 110 -14.35 -5.98 -18.28
C HIS A 110 -14.41 -5.62 -16.79
N LEU A 111 -14.22 -4.33 -16.50
CA LEU A 111 -14.39 -3.71 -15.17
C LEU A 111 -15.70 -2.91 -15.10
#